data_AF-A0AB38KG21-F1
#
_entry.id   AF-A0AB38KG21-F1
#
_cell.length_a   1.000
_cell.length_b   1.000
_cell.length_c   1.000
_cell.angle_alpha   90.00
_cell.angle_beta   90.00
_cell.angle_gamma   90.00
#
_symmetry.space_group_name_H-M   'P 1'
#
loop_
_entity.id
_entity.type
_entity.pdbx_description
1 polymer ?
#
loop_
_entity_poly.entity_id
_entity_poly.type
_entity_poly.pdbx_seq_one_letter_code
_entity_poly.pdbx_strand_id
1 'polypeptide(L)' 'DTHYILASALIKSLRGSDVDAAIYYLARLIDAGESADFIARRLIIFASEDISNADPNALNLAVSTLTAVKNIGYPEAR' A
#
# COMPACT_ATOMS: atom_id res chain seq x y z
N ASP A 1 5.48 6.68 15.96
CA ASP A 1 4.23 7.47 15.85
C ASP A 1 4.00 7.97 14.42
N THR A 2 4.95 8.73 13.85
CA THR A 2 4.89 9.24 12.45
C THR A 2 4.63 8.17 11.38
N HIS A 3 5.23 6.98 11.54
CA HIS A 3 4.97 5.82 10.67
C HIS A 3 3.47 5.50 10.54
N TYR A 4 2.76 5.37 11.67
CA TYR A 4 1.33 5.02 11.65
C TYR A 4 0.48 6.13 11.06
N ILE A 5 0.88 7.40 11.25
CA ILE A 5 0.22 8.55 10.64
C ILE A 5 0.32 8.49 9.12
N LEU A 6 1.52 8.25 8.58
CA LEU A 6 1.74 8.15 7.14
C LEU A 6 1.01 6.94 6.54
N ALA A 7 1.09 5.77 7.19
CA ALA A 7 0.37 4.57 6.76
C ALA A 7 -1.15 4.71 6.86
N SER A 8 -1.65 5.52 7.79
CA SER A 8 -3.08 5.85 7.89
C SER A 8 -3.51 6.83 6.79
N ALA A 9 -2.68 7.83 6.50
CA ALA A 9 -2.92 8.81 5.45
C ALA A 9 -2.93 8.18 4.05
N LEU A 10 -2.02 7.24 3.78
CA LEU A 10 -2.02 6.43 2.56
C LEU A 10 -3.38 5.74 2.34
N ILE A 11 -3.87 4.99 3.33
CA ILE A 11 -5.12 4.22 3.20
C ILE A 11 -6.34 5.13 3.10
N LYS A 12 -6.36 6.26 3.82
CA LYS A 12 -7.43 7.26 3.68
C LYS A 12 -7.46 7.89 2.28
N SER A 13 -6.29 8.15 1.69
CA SER A 13 -6.19 8.72 0.35
C SER A 13 -6.71 7.73 -0.70
N LEU A 14 -6.30 6.45 -0.59
CA LEU A 14 -6.82 5.37 -1.44
C LEU A 14 -8.35 5.22 -1.34
N ARG A 15 -8.90 5.22 -0.11
CA ARG A 15 -10.35 5.19 0.11
C ARG A 15 -11.06 6.41 -0.46
N GLY A 16 -10.43 7.58 -0.38
CA GLY A 16 -10.92 8.83 -0.97
C GLY A 16 -10.77 8.89 -2.49
N SER A 17 -10.20 7.86 -3.13
CA SER A 17 -9.86 7.85 -4.56
C SER A 17 -8.94 9.01 -4.98
N ASP A 18 -8.13 9.53 -4.05
CA ASP A 18 -7.14 10.57 -4.30
C ASP A 18 -5.78 9.92 -4.61
N VAL A 19 -5.50 9.79 -5.91
CA VAL A 19 -4.31 9.11 -6.42
C VAL A 19 -3.04 9.90 -6.11
N ASP A 20 -3.08 11.23 -6.22
CA ASP A 20 -1.93 12.09 -5.98
C ASP A 20 -1.51 12.05 -4.51
N ALA A 21 -2.49 12.15 -3.59
CA ALA A 21 -2.23 12.03 -2.16
C ALA A 21 -1.75 10.62 -1.79
N ALA A 22 -2.30 9.56 -2.39
CA ALA A 22 -1.86 8.20 -2.15
C ALA A 22 -0.39 7.98 -2.55
N ILE A 23 0.00 8.45 -3.74
CA ILE A 23 1.40 8.37 -4.21
C ILE A 23 2.32 9.21 -3.31
N TYR A 24 1.88 10.40 -2.88
CA TYR A 24 2.64 11.24 -1.97
C TYR A 24 2.93 10.53 -0.64
N TYR A 25 1.93 9.96 0.03
CA TYR A 25 2.13 9.27 1.30
C TYR A 25 2.90 7.96 1.16
N LEU A 26 2.76 7.27 0.01
CA LEU A 26 3.60 6.12 -0.33
C LEU A 26 5.08 6.53 -0.42
N ALA A 27 5.39 7.58 -1.18
CA ALA A 27 6.76 8.09 -1.31
C ALA A 27 7.34 8.50 0.05
N ARG A 28 6.53 9.14 0.92
CA ARG A 28 6.93 9.50 2.28
C ARG A 28 7.22 8.29 3.17
N LEU A 29 6.48 7.18 3.02
CA LEU A 29 6.76 5.93 3.73
C LEU A 29 8.07 5.30 3.27
N ILE A 30 8.29 5.25 1.95
CA ILE A 30 9.52 4.71 1.35
C ILE A 30 10.74 5.53 1.81
N ASP A 31 10.66 6.86 1.74
CA ASP A 31 11.74 7.77 2.15
C ASP A 31 12.02 7.71 3.66
N ALA A 32 10.99 7.43 4.47
CA ALA A 32 11.14 7.18 5.90
C ALA A 32 11.76 5.80 6.24
N GLY A 33 12.10 4.99 5.23
CA GLY A 33 12.71 3.68 5.40
C GLY A 33 11.70 2.57 5.73
N GLU A 34 10.43 2.76 5.39
CA GLU A 34 9.41 1.76 5.69
C GLU A 34 9.59 0.49 4.85
N SER A 35 9.39 -0.66 5.49
CA SER A 35 9.50 -1.96 4.84
C SER A 35 8.44 -2.14 3.75
N ALA A 36 8.87 -2.56 2.55
CA ALA A 36 7.95 -2.75 1.41
C ALA A 36 6.86 -3.79 1.71
N ASP A 37 7.18 -4.83 2.48
CA ASP A 37 6.22 -5.84 2.90
C ASP A 37 5.19 -5.30 3.90
N PHE A 38 5.53 -4.30 4.71
CA PHE A 38 4.55 -3.60 5.55
C PHE A 38 3.57 -2.81 4.69
N ILE A 39 4.06 -2.03 3.72
CA ILE A 39 3.22 -1.27 2.80
C ILE A 39 2.29 -2.21 2.03
N ALA A 40 2.82 -3.31 1.48
CA ALA A 40 2.02 -4.29 0.74
C ALA A 40 0.96 -4.97 1.61
N ARG A 41 1.23 -5.27 2.90
CA ARG A 41 0.19 -5.74 3.83
C ARG A 41 -0.95 -4.74 3.99
N ARG A 42 -0.64 -3.44 4.05
CA ARG A 42 -1.66 -2.39 4.13
C ARG A 42 -2.53 -2.34 2.87
N LEU A 43 -1.95 -2.59 1.69
CA LEU A 43 -2.68 -2.69 0.42
C LEU A 43 -3.60 -3.92 0.37
N ILE A 44 -3.20 -5.06 0.91
CA ILE A 44 -4.08 -6.24 1.02
C ILE A 44 -5.32 -5.94 1.85
N ILE A 45 -5.13 -5.29 3.01
CA ILE A 45 -6.24 -4.88 3.89
C ILE A 45 -7.20 -3.96 3.12
N PHE A 46 -6.67 -2.92 2.47
CA PHE A 46 -7.46 -2.00 1.63
C PHE A 46 -8.23 -2.72 0.52
N ALA A 47 -7.57 -3.62 -0.22
CA ALA A 47 -8.22 -4.39 -1.28
C ALA A 47 -9.38 -5.25 -0.74
N SER A 48 -9.22 -5.83 0.45
CA SER A 48 -10.27 -6.65 1.07
C SER A 48 -11.42 -5.85 1.71
N GLU A 49 -11.12 -4.70 2.31
CA GLU A 49 -12.08 -3.90 3.10
C GLU A 49 -12.81 -2.85 2.27
N ASP A 50 -12.07 -2.11 1.43
CA ASP A 50 -12.57 -0.90 0.77
C ASP A 50 -12.90 -1.12 -0.71
N ILE A 51 -12.21 -2.05 -1.41
CA ILE A 51 -12.56 -2.45 -2.78
C ILE A 51 -13.52 -3.64 -2.77
N SER A 52 -13.15 -4.72 -2.08
CA SER A 52 -13.98 -5.90 -1.86
C SER A 52 -14.59 -6.45 -3.16
N ASN A 53 -15.87 -6.81 -3.17
CA ASN A 53 -16.58 -7.38 -4.32
C ASN A 53 -16.84 -6.37 -5.46
N ALA A 54 -16.52 -5.09 -5.30
CA ALA A 54 -16.62 -4.12 -6.40
C ALA A 54 -15.59 -4.43 -7.50
N ASP A 55 -14.41 -4.91 -7.11
CA ASP A 55 -13.42 -5.54 -8.01
C ASP A 55 -12.68 -6.67 -7.27
N PRO A 56 -13.14 -7.92 -7.39
CA PRO A 56 -12.52 -9.06 -6.73
C PRO A 56 -11.05 -9.30 -7.12
N ASN A 57 -10.60 -8.79 -8.28
CA ASN A 57 -9.22 -8.98 -8.72
C ASN A 57 -8.23 -8.12 -7.93
N ALA A 58 -8.68 -7.05 -7.28
CA ALA A 58 -7.82 -6.18 -6.48
C ALA A 58 -7.10 -6.92 -5.34
N LEU A 59 -7.78 -7.90 -4.72
CA LEU A 59 -7.16 -8.74 -3.68
C LEU A 59 -6.03 -9.60 -4.24
N ASN A 60 -6.27 -10.25 -5.39
CA ASN A 60 -5.24 -11.06 -6.05
C ASN A 60 -4.02 -10.21 -6.42
N LEU A 61 -4.26 -9.00 -6.96
CA LEU A 61 -3.19 -8.06 -7.28
C LEU A 61 -2.37 -7.71 -6.03
N ALA A 62 -3.01 -7.32 -4.93
CA ALA A 62 -2.31 -6.96 -3.69
C ALA A 62 -1.52 -8.13 -3.08
N VAL A 63 -2.04 -9.36 -3.16
CA VAL A 63 -1.31 -10.57 -2.72
C VAL A 63 -0.11 -10.86 -3.61
N SER A 64 -0.27 -10.75 -4.94
CA SER A 64 0.84 -10.88 -5.89
C SER A 64 1.91 -9.82 -5.65
N THR A 65 1.51 -8.56 -5.36
CA THR A 65 2.42 -7.49 -4.96
C THR A 65 3.20 -7.85 -3.70
N LEU A 66 2.54 -8.34 -2.64
CA LEU A 66 3.25 -8.75 -1.41
C LEU A 66 4.30 -9.83 -1.67
N THR A 67 3.96 -10.82 -2.51
CA THR A 67 4.92 -11.87 -2.91
C THR A 67 6.09 -11.28 -3.69
N ALA A 68 5.83 -10.37 -4.64
CA ALA A 68 6.86 -9.73 -5.43
C ALA A 68 7.82 -8.89 -4.56
N VAL A 69 7.30 -8.03 -3.68
CA VAL A 69 8.14 -7.15 -2.84
C VAL A 69 8.97 -7.94 -1.83
N LYS A 70 8.47 -9.08 -1.34
CA LYS A 70 9.25 -9.97 -0.46
C LYS A 70 10.41 -10.66 -1.18
N ASN A 71 10.22 -10.98 -2.46
CA ASN A 71 11.23 -11.69 -3.24
C ASN A 71 12.28 -10.75 -3.84
N ILE A 72 11.89 -9.53 -4.21
CA ILE A 72 12.77 -8.57 -4.90
C ILE A 72 13.35 -7.53 -3.94
N GLY A 73 12.53 -6.96 -3.05
CA GLY A 73 12.97 -5.89 -2.14
C GLY A 73 13.24 -4.55 -2.84
N TYR A 74 13.77 -3.59 -2.07
CA TYR A 74 14.18 -2.29 -2.61
C TYR A 74 15.52 -2.37 -3.35
N PRO A 75 15.75 -1.51 -4.38
CA PRO A 75 14.93 -0.37 -4.79
C PRO A 75 13.77 -0.69 -5.75
N GLU A 76 13.68 -1.89 -6.31
CA GLU A 76 12.67 -2.24 -7.33
C GLU A 76 11.25 -2.39 -6.76
N ALA A 77 11.10 -2.56 -5.45
CA ALA A 77 9.80 -2.67 -4.77
C ALA A 77 9.05 -1.34 -4.53
N ARG A 78 9.57 -0.21 -5.02
CA ARG A 78 8.96 1.12 -4.85
C ARG A 78 7.74 1.36 -5.74
#